data_AF-A0A916G5R3-F1
#
_entry.id   AF-A0A916G5R3-F1
#
_cell.length_a   1.000
_cell.length_b   1.000
_cell.length_c   1.000
_cell.angle_alpha   90.00
_cell.angle_beta   90.00
_cell.angle_gamma   90.00
#
_symmetry.space_group_name_H-M   'P 1'
#
loop_
_entity.id
_entity.type
_entity.pdbx_description
1 polymer ?
#
loop_
_entity_poly.entity_id
_entity_poly.type
_entity_poly.pdbx_seq_one_letter_code
_entity_poly.pdbx_strand_id
1 'polypeptide(L)'
;MTHPFDVQPSVFATSIVVLANLMPDDRRSFFLEWLPAHDERIACGREDSPQRVHVALELWFSSLPYENARREYHTLIHEICWWEDLKTSALQRMLGKARK
;
A
#
# COMPACT_ATOMS: atom_id res chain seq x y z
N MET A 1 16.71 -22.48 -2.34
CA MET A 1 16.97 -21.40 -3.32
C MET A 1 15.75 -20.51 -3.33
N THR A 2 15.81 -19.38 -2.64
CA THR A 2 14.74 -18.36 -2.64
C THR A 2 14.87 -17.53 -3.91
N HIS A 3 13.78 -17.42 -4.68
CA HIS A 3 13.80 -16.69 -5.94
C HIS A 3 13.97 -15.18 -5.66
N PRO A 4 14.79 -14.45 -6.43
CA PRO A 4 15.06 -13.02 -6.22
C PRO A 4 13.87 -12.09 -6.55
N PHE A 5 12.66 -12.65 -6.75
CA PHE A 5 11.44 -11.90 -7.09
C PHE A 5 10.29 -12.10 -6.09
N ASP A 6 10.50 -12.82 -4.99
CA ASP A 6 9.55 -12.91 -3.88
C ASP A 6 9.54 -11.61 -3.07
N VAL A 7 9.01 -10.53 -3.67
CA VAL A 7 8.64 -9.33 -2.91
C VAL A 7 7.54 -9.76 -1.94
N GLN A 8 7.90 -9.92 -0.68
CA GLN A 8 7.00 -10.46 0.32
C GLN A 8 5.79 -9.55 0.53
N PRO A 9 4.61 -10.10 0.87
CA PRO A 9 3.43 -9.34 1.30
C PRO A 9 3.73 -8.22 2.32
N SER A 10 4.70 -8.44 3.20
CA SER A 10 5.19 -7.45 4.18
C SER A 10 5.81 -6.21 3.54
N VAL A 11 6.47 -6.34 2.38
CA VAL A 11 7.06 -5.21 1.64
C VAL A 11 5.96 -4.35 1.01
N PHE A 12 4.89 -4.97 0.50
CA PHE A 12 3.73 -4.24 -0.02
C PHE A 12 3.05 -3.43 1.09
N ALA A 13 2.74 -4.06 2.23
CA ALA A 13 2.16 -3.38 3.39
C ALA A 13 3.04 -2.21 3.87
N THR A 14 4.35 -2.44 4.00
CA THR A 14 5.32 -1.41 4.40
C THR A 14 5.30 -0.21 3.45
N SER A 15 5.35 -0.46 2.15
CA SER A 15 5.38 0.59 1.13
C SER A 15 4.11 1.43 1.15
N ILE A 16 2.95 0.80 1.26
CA ILE A 16 1.65 1.49 1.36
C ILE A 16 1.58 2.35 2.61
N VAL A 17 1.95 1.81 3.78
CA VAL A 17 1.91 2.57 5.03
C VAL A 17 2.88 3.75 5.01
N VAL A 18 4.09 3.58 4.47
CA VAL A 18 5.04 4.69 4.33
C VAL A 18 4.45 5.78 3.45
N LEU A 19 3.89 5.44 2.29
CA LEU A 19 3.32 6.43 1.38
C LEU A 19 2.08 7.10 1.98
N ALA A 20 1.19 6.35 2.62
CA ALA A 20 0.00 6.89 3.27
C ALA A 20 0.35 7.86 4.42
N ASN A 21 1.45 7.65 5.13
CA ASN A 21 1.92 8.58 6.18
C ASN A 21 2.62 9.82 5.64
N LEU A 22 3.00 9.86 4.36
CA LEU A 22 3.51 11.07 3.72
C LEU A 22 2.39 11.97 3.19
N MET A 23 1.16 11.47 3.12
CA MET A 23 -0.01 12.24 2.70
C MET A 23 -0.43 13.23 3.81
N PRO A 24 -1.05 14.37 3.45
CA PRO A 24 -1.75 15.23 4.40
C PRO A 24 -2.79 14.46 5.22
N ASP A 25 -2.97 14.82 6.50
CA ASP A 25 -3.83 14.08 7.45
C ASP A 25 -5.27 13.85 6.96
N ASP A 26 -5.86 14.84 6.27
CA ASP A 26 -7.20 14.71 5.69
C ASP A 26 -7.24 13.65 4.58
N ARG A 27 -6.24 13.63 3.70
CA ARG A 27 -6.17 12.65 2.60
C ARG A 27 -5.83 11.26 3.10
N ARG A 28 -4.91 11.17 4.07
CA ARG A 28 -4.62 9.92 4.77
C ARG A 28 -5.89 9.36 5.42
N SER A 29 -6.67 10.22 6.08
CA SER A 29 -7.94 9.83 6.70
C SER A 29 -8.90 9.23 5.68
N PHE A 30 -9.11 9.89 4.54
CA PHE A 30 -9.96 9.36 3.48
C PHE A 30 -9.44 8.05 2.89
N PHE A 31 -8.13 7.93 2.67
CA PHE A 31 -7.53 6.69 2.19
C PHE A 31 -7.77 5.52 3.17
N LEU A 32 -7.62 5.75 4.48
CA LEU A 32 -7.88 4.73 5.50
C LEU A 32 -9.38 4.37 5.60
N GLU A 33 -10.29 5.32 5.39
CA GLU A 33 -11.73 5.05 5.30
C GLU A 33 -12.10 4.28 4.02
N TRP A 34 -11.35 4.48 2.93
CA TRP A 34 -11.57 3.81 1.65
C TRP A 34 -11.07 2.36 1.64
N LEU A 35 -10.01 2.02 2.37
CA LEU A 35 -9.44 0.66 2.39
C LEU A 35 -10.47 -0.45 2.68
N PRO A 36 -11.32 -0.36 3.72
CA PRO A 36 -12.39 -1.33 3.94
C PRO A 36 -13.48 -1.34 2.86
N ALA A 37 -13.68 -0.23 2.15
CA ALA A 37 -14.61 -0.15 1.02
C ALA A 37 -14.04 -0.79 -0.25
N HIS A 38 -12.70 -0.77 -0.40
CA HIS A 38 -11.98 -1.50 -1.45
C HIS A 38 -12.02 -3.01 -1.21
N ASP A 39 -11.71 -3.44 0.02
CA ASP A 39 -11.82 -4.84 0.43
C ASP A 39 -12.13 -4.93 1.93
N GLU A 40 -13.29 -5.51 2.25
CA GLU A 40 -13.79 -5.63 3.63
C GLU A 40 -12.87 -6.44 4.56
N ARG A 41 -11.96 -7.24 4.00
CA ARG A 41 -10.98 -8.02 4.77
C ARG A 41 -9.85 -7.15 5.31
N ILE A 42 -9.69 -5.92 4.82
CA ILE A 42 -8.75 -4.94 5.35
C ILE A 42 -9.39 -4.28 6.57
N ALA A 43 -9.23 -4.93 7.73
CA ALA A 43 -9.79 -4.47 9.00
C ALA A 43 -8.99 -3.29 9.60
N CYS A 44 -9.10 -2.11 8.99
CA CYS A 44 -8.54 -0.86 9.48
C CYS A 44 -9.54 0.30 9.39
N GLY A 45 -9.25 1.42 10.08
CA GLY A 45 -10.07 2.63 10.04
C GLY A 45 -9.26 3.91 10.21
N ARG A 46 -9.94 5.06 10.10
CA ARG A 46 -9.35 6.40 10.09
C ARG A 46 -8.38 6.68 11.24
N GLU A 47 -8.71 6.24 12.44
CA GLU A 47 -7.95 6.51 13.66
C GLU A 47 -6.88 5.44 13.96
N ASP A 48 -6.74 4.44 13.10
CA ASP A 48 -5.78 3.37 13.36
C ASP A 48 -4.33 3.85 13.20
N SER A 49 -3.48 3.35 14.11
CA SER A 49 -2.05 3.61 14.07
C SER A 49 -1.41 3.03 12.81
N PRO A 50 -0.31 3.61 12.30
CA PRO A 50 0.44 3.06 11.17
C PRO A 50 0.77 1.57 11.31
N GLN A 51 1.08 1.12 12.53
CA GLN A 51 1.39 -0.27 12.84
C GLN A 51 0.16 -1.17 12.69
N ARG A 52 -1.02 -0.71 13.09
CA ARG A 52 -2.26 -1.50 12.94
C ARG A 52 -2.67 -1.61 11.48
N VAL A 53 -2.56 -0.52 10.72
CA VAL A 53 -2.79 -0.52 9.26
C VAL A 53 -1.80 -1.46 8.56
N HIS A 54 -0.54 -1.42 8.97
CA HIS A 54 0.50 -2.31 8.44
C HIS A 54 0.13 -3.79 8.63
N VAL A 55 -0.22 -4.20 9.85
CA VAL A 55 -0.63 -5.58 10.14
C VAL A 55 -1.87 -5.99 9.36
N ALA A 56 -2.89 -5.11 9.25
CA ALA A 56 -4.10 -5.40 8.49
C ALA A 56 -3.79 -5.66 6.99
N LEU A 57 -2.96 -4.81 6.38
CA LEU A 57 -2.53 -4.96 5.00
C LEU A 57 -1.65 -6.19 4.80
N GLU A 58 -0.73 -6.48 5.74
CA GLU A 58 0.15 -7.65 5.66
C GLU A 58 -0.66 -8.95 5.70
N LEU A 59 -1.63 -9.06 6.61
CA LEU A 59 -2.53 -10.20 6.70
C LEU A 59 -3.37 -10.35 5.43
N TRP A 60 -3.91 -9.25 4.91
CA TRP A 60 -4.69 -9.27 3.68
C TRP A 60 -3.84 -9.70 2.47
N PHE A 61 -2.68 -9.09 2.24
CA PHE A 61 -1.78 -9.48 1.15
C PHE A 61 -1.31 -10.93 1.27
N SER A 62 -1.06 -11.42 2.49
CA SER A 62 -0.67 -12.81 2.73
C SER A 62 -1.79 -13.81 2.46
N SER A 63 -3.06 -13.37 2.47
CA SER A 63 -4.21 -14.20 2.12
C SER A 63 -4.42 -14.36 0.62
N LEU A 64 -3.73 -13.56 -0.21
CA LEU A 64 -3.89 -13.53 -1.66
C LEU A 64 -2.80 -14.36 -2.36
N PRO A 65 -3.10 -15.01 -3.49
CA PRO A 65 -2.06 -15.48 -4.41
C PRO A 65 -1.13 -14.32 -4.81
N TYR A 66 0.16 -14.59 -4.97
CA TYR A 66 1.18 -13.55 -5.22
C TYR A 66 0.82 -12.57 -6.36
N GLU A 67 0.35 -13.09 -7.51
CA GLU A 67 -0.04 -12.24 -8.64
C GLU A 67 -1.22 -11.32 -8.32
N ASN A 68 -2.16 -11.78 -7.48
CA ASN A 68 -3.27 -10.95 -7.01
C ASN A 68 -2.76 -9.94 -5.99
N ALA A 69 -1.93 -10.34 -5.02
CA ALA A 69 -1.31 -9.43 -4.04
C ALA A 69 -0.53 -8.31 -4.75
N ARG A 70 0.22 -8.65 -5.81
CA ARG A 70 0.95 -7.69 -6.62
C ARG A 70 0.03 -6.72 -7.37
N ARG A 71 -1.09 -7.22 -7.94
CA ARG A 71 -2.09 -6.36 -8.60
C ARG A 71 -2.75 -5.40 -7.61
N GLU A 72 -3.13 -5.90 -6.45
CA GLU A 72 -3.72 -5.10 -5.38
C GLU A 72 -2.73 -4.04 -4.88
N TYR A 73 -1.46 -4.40 -4.69
CA TYR A 73 -0.40 -3.46 -4.36
C TYR A 73 -0.32 -2.32 -5.37
N HIS A 74 -0.30 -2.63 -6.67
CA HIS A 74 -0.29 -1.60 -7.72
C HIS A 74 -1.55 -0.71 -7.69
N THR A 75 -2.72 -1.29 -7.38
CA THR A 75 -3.98 -0.54 -7.23
C THR A 75 -3.90 0.45 -6.09
N LEU A 76 -3.49 0.02 -4.90
CA LEU A 76 -3.33 0.90 -3.73
C LEU A 76 -2.29 2.00 -3.99
N ILE A 77 -1.19 1.68 -4.66
CA ILE A 77 -0.16 2.66 -5.03
C ILE A 77 -0.74 3.72 -6.00
N HIS A 78 -1.47 3.29 -7.04
CA HIS A 78 -2.10 4.21 -7.98
C HIS A 78 -3.12 5.12 -7.29
N GLU A 79 -3.89 4.56 -6.37
CA GLU A 79 -4.84 5.31 -5.56
C GLU A 79 -4.07 6.40 -4.80
N ILE A 80 -3.09 6.05 -3.97
CA ILE A 80 -2.29 7.05 -3.21
C ILE A 80 -1.71 8.14 -4.12
N CYS A 81 -1.24 7.80 -5.32
CA CYS A 81 -0.74 8.79 -6.29
C CYS A 81 -1.82 9.74 -6.79
N TRP A 82 -3.01 9.20 -7.08
CA TRP A 82 -4.16 9.98 -7.49
C TRP A 82 -4.54 10.99 -6.41
N TRP A 83 -4.60 10.56 -5.15
CA TRP A 83 -4.91 11.43 -4.01
C TRP A 83 -3.86 12.54 -3.81
N GLU A 84 -2.60 12.26 -4.13
CA GLU A 84 -1.52 13.24 -3.97
C GLU A 84 -1.36 14.22 -5.16
N ASP A 85 -2.12 14.05 -6.25
CA ASP A 85 -1.85 14.71 -7.55
C ASP A 85 -0.39 14.52 -8.00
N LEU A 86 0.22 13.42 -7.54
CA LEU A 86 1.60 13.06 -7.88
C LEU A 86 1.58 12.51 -9.30
N LYS A 87 2.00 13.34 -10.26
CA LYS A 87 2.25 12.90 -11.63
C LYS A 87 3.03 11.58 -11.61
N THR A 88 2.54 10.59 -12.35
CA THR A 88 3.04 9.20 -12.41
C THR A 88 4.57 9.09 -12.60
N SER A 89 5.22 10.12 -13.14
CA SER A 89 6.67 10.24 -13.32
C SER A 89 7.49 10.48 -12.03
N ALA A 90 6.87 11.00 -10.96
CA ALA A 90 7.50 11.09 -9.63
C ALA A 90 7.54 9.71 -8.97
N LEU A 91 6.46 8.94 -9.14
CA LEU A 91 6.35 7.57 -8.64
C LEU A 91 7.36 6.63 -9.31
N GLN A 92 7.52 6.70 -10.64
CA GLN A 92 8.54 5.94 -11.37
C GLN A 92 9.96 6.25 -10.86
N ARG A 93 10.24 7.48 -10.40
CA ARG A 93 11.52 7.84 -9.78
C ARG A 93 11.66 7.30 -8.36
N MET A 94 10.60 7.27 -7.57
CA MET A 94 10.62 6.70 -6.21
C MET A 94 10.74 5.18 -6.24
N LEU A 95 9.96 4.50 -7.09
CA LEU A 95 10.01 3.05 -7.28
C LEU A 95 11.27 2.61 -8.05
N GLY A 96 11.76 3.42 -9.00
CA GLY A 96 12.97 3.15 -9.76
C GLY A 96 14.28 3.34 -8.98
N LYS A 97 14.26 4.09 -7.87
CA LYS A 97 15.43 4.26 -6.98
C LYS A 97 15.70 3.04 -6.09
N ALA A 98 14.77 2.09 -5.99
CA ALA A 98 15.01 0.80 -5.32
C ALA A 98 15.82 -0.19 -6.19
N ARG A 99 16.28 0.24 -7.37
CA ARG A 99 17.05 -0.55 -8.33
C ARG A 99 18.36 0.16 -8.65
N LYS A 100 19.24 0.30 -7.66
CA LYS A 100 20.67 0.57 -7.87
C LYS A 100 21.51 -0.04 -6.77
#